data_AF-A0A0M0KI88-F1
#
_entry.id   AF-A0A0M0KI88-F1
#
_cell.length_a   1.000
_cell.length_b   1.000
_cell.length_c   1.000
_cell.angle_alpha   90.00
_cell.angle_beta   90.00
_cell.angle_gamma   90.00
#
_symmetry.space_group_name_H-M   'P 1'
#
loop_
_entity.id
_entity.type
_entity.pdbx_description
1 polymer ?
#
loop_
_entity_poly.entity_id
_entity_poly.type
_entity_poly.pdbx_seq_one_letter_code
_entity_poly.pdbx_strand_id
1 'polypeptide(L)' 'MHITAKDFKIIRRVYRLSLEEYALLLDISTSLASLIENGKRNLTDPIVKRLVRKFDLTPDKLARIREINDEFRVTPHNY' A
#
# COMPACT_ATOMS: atom_id res chain seq x y z
N MET A 1 12.39 -3.06 -7.92
CA MET A 1 11.27 -3.83 -7.34
C MET A 1 9.97 -3.32 -7.95
N HIS A 2 9.10 -4.22 -8.43
CA HIS A 2 7.84 -3.85 -9.04
C HIS A 2 6.70 -3.93 -8.01
N ILE A 3 6.00 -2.82 -7.79
CA ILE A 3 4.86 -2.70 -6.86
C ILE A 3 3.63 -2.29 -7.66
N THR A 4 2.56 -3.05 -7.55
CA THR A 4 1.28 -2.80 -8.23
C THR A 4 0.32 -1.99 -7.35
N ALA A 5 -0.75 -1.46 -7.96
CA ALA A 5 -1.87 -0.85 -7.23
C ALA A 5 -2.49 -1.80 -6.18
N LYS A 6 -2.53 -3.11 -6.50
CA LYS A 6 -2.98 -4.14 -5.56
C LYS A 6 -2.04 -4.24 -4.36
N ASP A 7 -0.73 -4.25 -4.60
CA ASP A 7 0.27 -4.29 -3.53
C ASP A 7 0.18 -3.07 -2.61
N PHE A 8 0.01 -1.88 -3.20
CA PHE A 8 -0.19 -0.63 -2.45
C PHE A 8 -1.35 -0.73 -1.45
N LYS A 9 -2.50 -1.22 -1.92
CA LYS A 9 -3.69 -1.42 -1.09
C LYS A 9 -3.46 -2.47 0.00
N ILE A 10 -2.78 -3.56 -0.34
CA ILE A 10 -2.50 -4.65 0.60
C ILE A 10 -1.56 -4.16 1.71
N ILE A 11 -0.50 -3.45 1.36
CA ILE A 11 0.46 -2.89 2.34
C ILE A 11 -0.31 -2.04 3.34
N ARG A 12 -1.17 -1.11 2.90
CA ARG A 12 -1.97 -0.31 3.82
C ARG A 12 -2.80 -1.16 4.78
N ARG A 13 -3.48 -2.18 4.26
CA ARG A 13 -4.38 -3.05 5.04
C ARG A 13 -3.65 -3.91 6.05
N VAL A 14 -2.51 -4.50 5.67
CA VAL A 14 -1.68 -5.32 6.57
C VAL A 14 -1.15 -4.49 7.73
N TYR A 15 -0.76 -3.24 7.47
CA TYR A 15 -0.33 -2.29 8.50
C TYR A 15 -1.50 -1.60 9.23
N ARG A 16 -2.75 -1.97 8.91
CA ARG A 16 -3.99 -1.46 9.53
C ARG A 16 -4.11 0.07 9.52
N LEU A 17 -3.61 0.70 8.46
CA LEU A 17 -3.69 2.15 8.30
C LEU A 17 -4.98 2.57 7.59
N SER A 18 -5.55 3.68 8.02
CA SER A 18 -6.57 4.39 7.25
C SER A 18 -5.97 4.91 5.94
N LEU A 19 -6.83 5.26 4.98
CA LEU A 19 -6.35 5.81 3.70
C LEU A 19 -5.67 7.17 3.90
N GLU A 20 -6.12 7.95 4.88
CA GLU A 20 -5.55 9.26 5.22
C GLU A 20 -4.18 9.14 5.89
N GLU A 21 -4.04 8.23 6.87
CA GLU A 21 -2.76 7.96 7.53
C GLU A 21 -1.72 7.46 6.52
N TYR A 22 -2.15 6.60 5.60
CA TYR A 22 -1.27 6.06 4.57
C TYR A 22 -0.82 7.13 3.57
N ALA A 23 -1.74 7.98 3.14
CA ALA A 23 -1.45 9.09 2.25
C ALA A 23 -0.49 10.10 2.92
N LEU A 24 -0.74 10.45 4.18
CA LEU A 24 0.11 11.33 4.98
C LEU A 24 1.52 10.76 5.14
N LEU A 25 1.64 9.47 5.47
CA LEU A 25 2.93 8.79 5.64
C LEU A 25 3.76 8.75 4.35
N LEU A 26 3.09 8.72 3.20
CA LEU A 26 3.68 8.74 1.87
C LEU A 26 3.76 10.13 1.24
N ASP A 27 3.38 11.18 1.96
CA ASP A 27 3.45 12.57 1.50
C ASP A 27 2.68 12.78 0.17
N ILE A 28 1.48 12.21 0.09
CA ILE A 28 0.55 12.35 -1.05
C ILE A 28 -0.85 12.72 -0.55
N SER A 29 -1.72 13.18 -1.44
CA SER A 29 -3.12 13.41 -1.09
C SER A 29 -3.89 12.10 -0.92
N THR A 30 -4.87 12.08 0.00
CA THR A 30 -5.79 10.95 0.18
C THR A 30 -6.53 10.60 -1.11
N SER A 31 -6.87 11.61 -1.92
CA SER A 31 -7.48 11.42 -3.24
C SER A 31 -6.56 10.66 -4.19
N LEU A 32 -5.26 11.00 -4.24
CA LEU A 32 -4.31 10.27 -5.07
C LEU A 32 -4.14 8.82 -4.57
N ALA A 33 -4.03 8.62 -3.26
CA ALA A 33 -3.98 7.27 -2.67
C ALA A 33 -5.21 6.44 -3.05
N SER A 34 -6.41 7.02 -3.00
CA SER A 34 -7.67 6.39 -3.43
C SER A 34 -7.63 6.00 -4.92
N LEU A 35 -7.20 6.91 -5.80
CA LEU A 35 -7.13 6.65 -7.24
C LEU A 35 -6.13 5.53 -7.55
N ILE A 36 -5.01 5.46 -6.82
CA ILE A 36 -4.03 4.38 -6.94
C ILE A 36 -4.65 3.05 -6.49
N GLU A 37 -5.26 2.98 -5.31
CA GLU A 37 -5.88 1.74 -4.79
C GLU A 37 -6.99 1.19 -5.68
N ASN A 38 -7.67 2.07 -6.42
CA ASN A 38 -8.74 1.71 -7.36
C ASN A 38 -8.23 1.49 -8.80
N GLY A 39 -6.91 1.50 -9.02
CA GLY A 39 -6.29 1.28 -10.33
C GLY A 39 -6.57 2.38 -11.36
N LYS A 40 -7.07 3.54 -10.92
CA LYS A 40 -7.34 4.72 -11.77
C LYS A 40 -6.08 5.54 -12.05
N ARG A 41 -5.06 5.40 -11.22
CA ARG A 41 -3.73 6.01 -11.37
C ARG A 41 -2.65 4.96 -11.12
N ASN A 42 -1.58 5.02 -11.91
CA ASN A 42 -0.40 4.18 -11.71
C ASN A 42 0.48 4.74 -10.58
N LEU A 43 1.22 3.84 -9.93
CA LEU A 43 2.31 4.21 -9.03
C LEU A 43 3.46 4.79 -9.83
N THR A 44 3.89 5.99 -9.48
CA THR A 44 5.10 6.59 -10.04
C THR A 44 6.32 6.15 -9.23
N ASP A 45 7.50 6.16 -9.85
CA ASP A 45 8.76 5.82 -9.17
C ASP A 45 9.00 6.58 -7.86
N PRO A 46 8.68 7.89 -7.72
CA PRO A 46 8.77 8.58 -6.43
C PRO A 46 7.91 7.93 -5.33
N ILE A 47 6.68 7.52 -5.65
CA ILE A 47 5.78 6.89 -4.67
C ILE A 47 6.31 5.50 -4.30
N VAL A 48 6.80 4.73 -5.29
CA VAL A 48 7.46 3.44 -5.05
C VAL A 48 8.64 3.61 -4.10
N LYS A 49 9.53 4.58 -4.35
CA LYS A 49 10.68 4.86 -3.46
C LYS A 49 10.25 5.22 -2.04
N ARG A 50 9.18 6.01 -1.88
CA ARG A 50 8.63 6.36 -0.57
C ARG A 50 8.08 5.14 0.16
N LEU A 51 7.37 4.24 -0.53
CA LEU A 51 6.90 2.97 0.02
C LEU A 51 8.05 2.12 0.53
N VAL A 52 9.07 1.91 -0.31
CA VAL A 52 10.25 1.12 0.04
C VAL A 52 10.91 1.67 1.30
N ARG A 53 11.15 2.97 1.35
CA ARG A 53 11.80 3.60 2.50
C ARG A 53 10.95 3.59 3.76
N LYS A 54 9.66 3.92 3.67
CA LYS A 54 8.80 4.10 4.85
C LYS A 54 8.41 2.77 5.50
N PHE A 55 8.27 1.72 4.70
CA PHE A 55 7.89 0.39 5.17
C PHE A 55 9.07 -0.58 5.21
N ASP A 56 10.28 -0.11 4.89
CA ASP A 56 11.49 -0.93 4.79
C ASP A 56 11.21 -2.20 3.95
N LEU A 57 10.70 -1.98 2.73
CA LEU A 57 10.25 -3.09 1.87
C LEU A 57 11.46 -3.73 1.19
N THR A 58 11.68 -4.99 1.52
CA THR A 58 12.51 -5.91 0.74
C THR A 58 11.61 -6.78 -0.15
N PRO A 59 12.16 -7.43 -1.19
CA PRO A 59 11.42 -8.40 -2.00
C PRO A 59 10.75 -9.49 -1.13
N ASP A 60 11.46 -10.02 -0.14
CA ASP A 60 10.96 -11.05 0.78
C ASP A 60 9.81 -10.53 1.64
N LYS A 61 9.93 -9.31 2.16
CA LYS A 61 8.88 -8.68 2.96
C LYS A 61 7.63 -8.43 2.14
N LEU A 62 7.79 -7.99 0.88
CA LEU A 62 6.67 -7.80 -0.04
C LEU A 62 5.97 -9.12 -0.38
N ALA A 63 6.75 -10.20 -0.59
CA ALA A 63 6.20 -11.54 -0.80
C ALA A 63 5.38 -12.00 0.41
N ARG A 64 5.94 -11.87 1.62
CA ARG A 64 5.24 -12.20 2.87
C ARG A 64 3.96 -11.39 3.08
N ILE A 65 3.97 -10.09 2.76
CA ILE A 65 2.78 -9.24 2.82
C ILE A 65 1.68 -9.75 1.87
N ARG A 66 2.05 -10.23 0.68
CA ARG A 66 1.10 -10.81 -0.29
C ARG A 66 0.50 -12.11 0.24
N GLU A 67 1.33 -12.98 0.82
CA GLU A 67 0.89 -14.26 1.42
C GLU A 67 -0.12 -14.03 2.55
N ILE A 68 0.19 -13.13 3.50
CA ILE A 68 -0.73 -12.77 4.59
C ILE A 68 -2.09 -12.30 4.05
N ASN A 69 -2.09 -11.49 3.00
CA ASN A 69 -3.34 -11.01 2.43
C ASN A 69 -4.14 -12.11 1.72
N ASP A 70 -3.47 -13.08 1.08
CA ASP A 70 -4.12 -14.21 0.45
C ASP A 70 -4.78 -15.12 1.50
N GLU A 71 -4.08 -15.40 2.59
CA GLU A 71 -4.54 -16.26 3.69
C GLU A 71 -5.73 -15.65 4.45
N PHE A 72 -5.67 -14.36 4.80
CA PHE A 72 -6.63 -13.75 5.73
C PHE A 72 -7.69 -12.87 5.07
N ARG A 73 -7.62 -12.63 3.75
CA ARG A 73 -8.50 -11.70 3.00
C ARG A 73 -8.75 -10.38 3.75
N VAL A 74 -7.73 -9.83 4.40
CA VAL A 74 -7.83 -8.78 5.43
C VAL A 74 -8.86 -7.70 5.03
N THR A 75 -10.04 -7.76 5.62
CA THR A 75 -11.12 -6.77 5.46
C THR A 75 -10.94 -5.66 6.50
N PRO A 76 -11.12 -4.38 6.12
CA PRO A 76 -11.08 -3.30 7.11
C PRO A 76 -12.19 -3.48 8.15
N HIS A 77 -11.86 -3.29 9.43
CA HIS A 77 -12.86 -2.99 10.45
C HIS A 77 -13.41 -1.59 10.12
N ASN A 78 -14.73 -1.51 9.87
CA ASN A 78 -15.42 -0.23 9.81
C ASN A 78 -15.40 0.35 11.23
N TYR A 79 -14.73 1.48 11.41
CA TYR A 79 -14.95 2.35 12.56
C TYR A 79 -16.11 3.29 12.26
#